data_AF-A0A1I5UDL4-F1
#
_entry.id   AF-A0A1I5UDL4-F1
#
_cell.length_a   1.000
_cell.length_b   1.000
_cell.length_c   1.000
_cell.angle_alpha   90.00
_cell.angle_beta   90.00
_cell.angle_gamma   90.00
#
_symmetry.space_group_name_H-M   'P 1'
#
loop_
_entity.id
_entity.type
_entity.pdbx_description
1 polymer ?
#
loop_
_entity_poly.entity_id
_entity_poly.type
_entity_poly.pdbx_seq_one_letter_code
_entity_poly.pdbx_strand_id
1 'polypeptide(L)'
;MAAASPAALAGGGAAPWLYGFDWRPEHGPFGACHCIELPFVLGSAAAWRDAPMLAGELPPGLVRRVRRVWTSFARDGDPGWERGTTHRFTG
;
A
#
# COMPACT_ATOMS: atom_id res chain seq x y z
N MET A 1 9.20 9.06 -13.41
CA MET A 1 10.22 8.08 -12.94
C MET A 1 9.82 6.72 -13.51
N ALA A 2 10.65 6.10 -14.36
CA ALA A 2 10.35 4.74 -14.81
C ALA A 2 10.59 3.78 -13.65
N ALA A 3 9.59 2.97 -13.28
CA ALA A 3 9.78 1.91 -12.32
C ALA A 3 10.76 0.88 -12.92
N ALA A 4 11.72 0.39 -12.12
CA ALA A 4 12.58 -0.70 -12.54
C ALA A 4 11.70 -1.90 -12.94
N SER A 5 12.09 -2.62 -14.00
CA SER A 5 11.34 -3.81 -14.40
C SER A 5 11.38 -4.85 -13.26
N PRO A 6 10.31 -5.62 -13.05
CA PRO A 6 10.27 -6.66 -12.01
C PRO A 6 11.45 -7.64 -12.12
N ALA A 7 11.92 -7.89 -13.33
CA ALA A 7 13.09 -8.71 -13.62
C ALA A 7 14.40 -8.13 -13.07
N ALA A 8 14.58 -6.80 -13.12
CA ALA A 8 15.78 -6.14 -12.60
C ALA A 8 15.86 -6.19 -11.06
N LEU A 9 14.70 -6.25 -10.39
CA LEU A 9 14.60 -6.31 -8.94
C LEU A 9 14.84 -7.72 -8.36
N ALA A 10 14.83 -8.76 -9.20
CA ALA A 10 14.95 -10.14 -8.74
C ALA A 10 16.37 -10.54 -8.31
N GLY A 11 17.42 -9.82 -8.74
CA GLY A 11 18.80 -10.01 -8.28
C GLY A 11 19.35 -11.45 -8.38
N GLY A 12 18.78 -12.30 -9.26
CA GLY A 12 19.11 -13.72 -9.40
C GLY A 12 18.20 -14.70 -8.64
N GLY A 13 17.20 -14.23 -7.89
CA GLY A 13 16.20 -15.02 -7.16
C GLY A 13 14.79 -14.96 -7.75
N ALA A 14 13.78 -15.28 -6.93
CA ALA A 14 12.39 -15.17 -7.32
C ALA A 14 11.98 -13.71 -7.57
N ALA A 15 11.06 -13.49 -8.52
CA ALA A 15 10.51 -12.15 -8.76
C ALA A 15 9.93 -11.53 -7.46
N PRO A 16 10.08 -10.21 -7.26
CA PRO A 16 9.59 -9.56 -6.05
C PRO A 16 8.07 -9.51 -6.01
N TRP A 17 7.55 -9.27 -4.81
CA TRP A 17 6.18 -8.82 -4.62
C TRP A 17 6.11 -7.32 -4.86
N LEU A 18 5.22 -6.88 -5.76
CA LEU A 18 5.05 -5.48 -6.11
C LEU A 18 3.62 -5.03 -5.80
N TYR A 19 3.48 -3.85 -5.20
CA TYR A 19 2.19 -3.17 -5.12
C TYR A 19 2.33 -1.66 -5.38
N GLY A 20 1.25 -1.06 -5.88
CA GLY A 20 1.04 0.38 -5.96
C GLY A 20 -0.11 0.80 -5.06
N PHE A 21 -0.01 1.99 -4.47
CA PHE A 21 -1.02 2.54 -3.59
C PHE A 21 -1.50 3.88 -4.16
N ASP A 22 -2.65 3.84 -4.85
CA ASP A 22 -3.15 4.97 -5.63
C ASP A 22 -4.36 5.64 -4.96
N TRP A 23 -4.73 5.20 -3.75
CA TRP A 23 -5.78 5.84 -2.96
C TRP A 23 -5.40 7.28 -2.60
N ARG A 24 -6.39 8.14 -2.69
CA ARG A 24 -6.32 9.54 -2.27
C ARG A 24 -7.67 9.93 -1.67
N PRO A 25 -7.70 10.80 -0.64
CA PRO A 25 -8.94 11.42 -0.21
C PRO A 25 -9.57 12.24 -1.34
N GLU A 26 -10.89 12.33 -1.38
CA GLU A 26 -11.63 12.99 -2.46
C GLU A 26 -11.33 14.49 -2.53
N HIS A 27 -11.18 15.12 -1.37
CA HIS A 27 -10.98 16.57 -1.24
C HIS A 27 -9.60 16.96 -0.69
N GLY A 28 -8.66 16.01 -0.58
CA GLY A 28 -7.32 16.29 -0.07
C GLY A 28 -6.40 16.90 -1.14
N PRO A 29 -5.56 17.89 -0.79
CA PRO A 29 -4.79 18.64 -1.77
C PRO A 29 -3.53 17.90 -2.27
N PHE A 30 -3.19 16.75 -1.69
CA PHE A 30 -1.90 16.09 -1.91
C PHE A 30 -1.97 14.85 -2.82
N GLY A 31 -3.18 14.40 -3.20
CA GLY A 31 -3.35 13.16 -3.95
C GLY A 31 -2.80 11.93 -3.20
N ALA A 32 -2.34 10.92 -3.95
CA ALA A 32 -1.65 9.74 -3.40
C ALA A 32 -0.18 10.07 -3.10
N CYS A 33 0.04 10.93 -2.10
CA CYS A 33 1.37 11.44 -1.78
C CYS A 33 2.28 10.40 -1.10
N HIS A 34 3.56 10.73 -0.94
CA HIS A 34 4.48 9.90 -0.16
C HIS A 34 3.94 9.66 1.27
N CYS A 35 4.11 8.44 1.79
CA CYS A 35 3.64 7.96 3.09
C CYS A 35 2.11 7.83 3.27
N ILE A 36 1.30 8.08 2.23
CA ILE A 36 -0.16 8.03 2.34
C ILE A 36 -0.69 6.63 2.73
N GLU A 37 0.08 5.58 2.47
CA GLU A 37 -0.24 4.20 2.81
C GLU A 37 0.01 3.85 4.29
N LEU A 38 0.88 4.60 4.99
CA LEU A 38 1.28 4.28 6.36
C LEU A 38 0.10 4.17 7.34
N PRO A 39 -0.93 5.04 7.32
CA PRO A 39 -2.11 4.90 8.17
C PRO A 39 -2.92 3.63 7.91
N PHE A 40 -2.85 3.10 6.68
CA PHE A 40 -3.52 1.86 6.31
C PHE A 40 -2.76 0.63 6.83
N VAL A 41 -1.44 0.73 7.00
CA VAL A 41 -0.59 -0.36 7.52
C VAL A 41 -0.49 -0.31 9.06
N LEU A 42 -0.26 0.88 9.63
CA LEU A 42 0.21 1.06 11.01
C LEU A 42 -0.78 1.83 11.90
N GLY A 43 -0.75 1.53 13.20
CA GLY A 43 -1.43 2.34 14.23
C GLY A 43 -2.96 2.23 14.25
N SER A 44 -3.62 3.23 14.84
CA SER A 44 -5.09 3.36 14.87
C SER A 44 -5.53 4.61 14.12
N ALA A 45 -6.81 4.71 13.76
CA ALA A 45 -7.35 5.94 13.18
C ALA A 45 -7.09 7.16 14.08
N ALA A 46 -7.16 6.99 15.40
CA ALA A 46 -6.88 8.05 16.37
C ALA A 46 -5.41 8.53 16.36
N ALA A 47 -4.46 7.64 16.03
CA ALA A 47 -3.04 7.98 15.92
C ALA A 47 -2.75 8.85 14.69
N TRP A 48 -3.59 8.74 13.65
CA TRP A 48 -3.42 9.45 12.38
C TRP A 48 -4.45 10.57 12.15
N ARG A 49 -5.31 10.86 13.14
CA ARG A 49 -6.42 11.83 13.00
C ARG A 49 -5.96 13.23 12.56
N ASP A 50 -4.75 13.62 12.94
CA ASP A 50 -4.18 14.95 12.67
C ASP A 50 -3.30 14.96 11.41
N ALA A 51 -3.23 13.84 10.65
CA ALA A 51 -2.45 13.75 9.43
C ALA A 51 -3.14 14.50 8.27
N PRO A 52 -2.59 15.63 7.79
CA PRO A 52 -3.28 16.46 6.79
C PRO A 52 -3.49 15.74 5.46
N MET A 53 -2.62 14.79 5.15
CA MET A 53 -2.68 13.98 3.92
C MET A 53 -3.95 13.11 3.82
N LEU A 54 -4.63 12.85 4.93
CA LEU A 54 -5.85 12.06 4.95
C LEU A 54 -7.12 12.89 4.70
N ALA A 55 -7.07 14.22 4.87
CA ALA A 55 -8.24 15.10 4.82
C ALA A 55 -9.46 14.59 5.64
N GLY A 56 -9.19 13.91 6.77
CA GLY A 56 -10.23 13.31 7.63
C GLY A 56 -10.76 11.95 7.16
N GLU A 57 -10.25 11.41 6.04
CA GLU A 57 -10.70 10.15 5.46
C GLU A 57 -9.74 9.00 5.79
N LEU A 58 -10.29 7.88 6.25
CA LEU A 58 -9.55 6.62 6.41
C LEU A 58 -10.50 5.42 6.25
N PRO A 59 -10.80 5.00 4.99
CA PRO A 59 -11.82 3.98 4.72
C PRO A 59 -11.52 2.63 5.42
N PRO A 60 -12.33 2.19 6.40
CA PRO A 60 -12.02 1.00 7.19
C PRO A 60 -11.89 -0.29 6.36
N GLY A 61 -12.61 -0.38 5.23
CA GLY A 61 -12.51 -1.49 4.29
C GLY A 61 -11.13 -1.59 3.63
N LEU A 62 -10.59 -0.45 3.19
CA LEU A 62 -9.26 -0.39 2.59
C LEU A 62 -8.18 -0.67 3.65
N VAL A 63 -8.32 -0.12 4.86
CA VAL A 63 -7.43 -0.43 6.00
C VAL A 63 -7.37 -1.94 6.26
N ARG A 64 -8.52 -2.61 6.37
CA ARG A 64 -8.56 -4.07 6.58
C ARG A 64 -7.90 -4.85 5.44
N ARG A 65 -8.09 -4.41 4.19
CA ARG A 65 -7.52 -5.08 3.01
C ARG A 65 -5.99 -4.97 3.00
N VAL A 66 -5.46 -3.77 3.20
CA VAL A 66 -4.01 -3.50 3.25
C VAL A 66 -3.36 -4.27 4.40
N ARG A 67 -3.95 -4.23 5.59
CA ARG A 67 -3.43 -4.98 6.74
C ARG A 67 -3.41 -6.47 6.50
N ARG A 68 -4.48 -7.03 5.90
CA ARG A 68 -4.52 -8.46 5.56
C ARG A 68 -3.33 -8.83 4.67
N VAL A 69 -3.10 -8.08 3.61
CA VAL A 69 -1.99 -8.30 2.68
C VAL A 69 -0.63 -8.26 3.39
N TRP A 70 -0.38 -7.21 4.18
CA TRP A 70 0.86 -7.08 4.95
C TRP A 70 1.04 -8.22 5.96
N THR A 71 -0.03 -8.63 6.65
CA THR A 71 0.03 -9.74 7.61
C THR A 71 0.22 -11.10 6.96
N SER A 72 -0.41 -11.36 5.80
CA SER A 72 -0.21 -12.60 5.05
C SER A 72 1.23 -12.71 4.57
N PHE A 73 1.79 -11.61 4.05
CA PHE A 73 3.21 -11.60 3.68
C PHE A 73 4.14 -11.82 4.88
N ALA A 74 3.91 -11.12 6.00
CA ALA A 74 4.74 -11.28 7.19
C ALA A 74 4.67 -12.70 7.79
N ARG A 75 3.51 -13.36 7.69
CA ARG A 75 3.28 -14.69 8.23
C ARG A 75 3.79 -15.80 7.32
N ASP A 76 3.43 -15.73 6.04
CA ASP A 76 3.53 -16.86 5.11
C ASP A 76 4.45 -16.56 3.91
N GLY A 77 4.93 -15.31 3.76
CA GLY A 77 5.74 -14.87 2.62
C GLY A 77 4.96 -14.67 1.32
N ASP A 78 3.63 -14.79 1.37
CA ASP A 78 2.70 -14.69 0.23
C ASP A 78 1.58 -13.67 0.51
N PRO A 79 1.52 -12.56 -0.25
CA PRO A 79 0.47 -11.57 -0.13
C PRO A 79 -0.80 -11.87 -0.97
N GLY A 80 -0.79 -12.95 -1.77
CA GLY A 80 -1.97 -13.48 -2.47
C GLY A 80 -2.11 -13.09 -3.95
N TRP A 81 -1.03 -12.81 -4.65
CA TRP A 81 -1.05 -12.57 -6.11
C TRP A 81 0.15 -13.24 -6.82
N GLU A 82 0.38 -12.95 -8.09
CA GLU A 82 1.52 -13.48 -8.84
C GLU A 82 2.76 -12.59 -8.64
N ARG A 83 3.91 -13.19 -8.33
CA ARG A 83 5.19 -12.45 -8.24
C ARG A 83 5.51 -11.75 -9.54
N GLY A 84 6.12 -10.57 -9.46
CA GLY A 84 6.44 -9.75 -10.63
C GLY A 84 5.25 -9.02 -11.25
N THR A 85 4.02 -9.28 -10.81
CA THR A 85 2.85 -8.45 -11.12
C THR A 85 2.63 -7.39 -10.04
N THR A 86 2.19 -6.20 -10.45
CA THR A 86 1.88 -5.11 -9.53
C THR A 86 0.43 -5.19 -9.09
N HIS A 87 0.20 -5.51 -7.81
CA HIS A 87 -1.12 -5.34 -7.19
C HIS A 87 -1.41 -3.86 -6.95
N ARG A 88 -2.62 -3.38 -7.26
CA ARG A 88 -2.99 -1.97 -7.11
C ARG A 88 -4.03 -1.83 -6.01
N PHE A 89 -3.69 -1.14 -4.93
CA PHE A 89 -4.68 -0.69 -3.96
C PHE A 89 -5.38 0.55 -4.51
N THR A 90 -6.64 0.34 -4.88
CA THR A 90 -7.58 1.40 -5.24
C THR A 90 -8.73 1.39 -4.23
N GLY A 91 -9.44 2.52 -4.15
CA GLY A 91 -10.56 2.71 -3.25
C GLY A 91 -11.02 4.14 -3.29
#